data_AF-A0A8K0HMW6-F1
#
_entry.id   AF-A0A8K0HMW6-F1
#
_cell.length_a   1.000
_cell.length_b   1.000
_cell.length_c   1.000
_cell.angle_alpha   90.00
_cell.angle_beta   90.00
_cell.angle_gamma   90.00
#
_symmetry.space_group_name_H-M   'P 1'
#
loop_
_entity.id
_entity.type
_entity.pdbx_description
1 polymer ?
#
loop_
_entity_poly.entity_id
_entity_poly.type
_entity_poly.pdbx_seq_one_letter_code
_entity_poly.pdbx_strand_id
1 'polypeptide(L)'
;MMVGETSLDRVGGNTRKLRTRIRVGDAAPMAYIEFIDRENELRQSKLPNPQPPQKGPLDPWTKAKLHEQFAPHKKIKTQRFDFQF
;
A
#
# COMPACT_ATOMS: atom_id res chain seq x y z
N MET A 1 21.09 5.24 -23.73
CA MET A 1 20.83 4.71 -22.38
C MET A 1 19.81 3.60 -22.55
N MET A 2 20.25 2.34 -22.61
CA MET A 2 19.36 1.18 -22.80
C MET A 2 18.65 0.86 -21.49
N VAL A 3 17.32 0.76 -21.53
CA VAL A 3 16.50 0.21 -20.44
C VAL A 3 16.53 -1.31 -20.62
N GLY A 4 17.02 -2.04 -19.61
CA GLY A 4 17.18 -3.49 -19.68
C GLY A 4 15.86 -4.23 -19.93
N GLU A 5 15.95 -5.37 -20.62
CA GLU A 5 14.83 -6.21 -21.07
C GLU A 5 13.92 -6.68 -19.91
N THR A 6 14.45 -6.72 -18.68
CA THR A 6 13.75 -7.10 -17.44
C THR A 6 12.67 -6.11 -16.99
N SER A 7 12.65 -4.88 -17.53
CA SER A 7 11.68 -3.85 -17.14
C SER A 7 10.32 -3.97 -17.84
N LEU A 8 10.22 -4.76 -18.91
CA LEU A 8 9.01 -4.85 -19.74
C LEU A 8 7.83 -5.50 -19.00
N ASP A 9 8.10 -6.45 -18.11
CA ASP A 9 7.07 -7.19 -17.38
C ASP A 9 6.55 -6.44 -16.13
N ARG A 10 7.13 -5.27 -15.80
CA ARG A 10 6.72 -4.50 -14.62
C ARG A 10 5.66 -3.45 -14.99
N VAL A 11 4.45 -3.66 -14.49
CA VAL A 11 3.36 -2.66 -14.58
C VAL A 11 3.53 -1.59 -13.50
N GLY A 12 4.36 -0.59 -13.80
CA GLY A 12 4.57 0.60 -12.96
C GLY A 12 5.60 0.43 -11.84
N GLY A 13 6.06 1.55 -11.27
CA GLY A 13 7.08 1.52 -10.21
C GLY A 13 8.49 1.22 -10.72
N ASN A 14 8.86 1.75 -11.88
CA ASN A 14 10.17 1.54 -12.51
C ASN A 14 11.25 2.49 -11.98
N THR A 15 10.88 3.44 -11.12
CA THR A 15 11.80 4.41 -10.52
C THR A 15 11.75 4.34 -9.00
N ARG A 16 12.92 4.46 -8.37
CA ARG A 16 13.05 4.59 -6.93
C ARG A 16 13.45 6.02 -6.60
N LYS A 17 12.75 6.63 -5.65
CA LYS A 17 13.08 7.94 -5.09
C LYS A 17 13.65 7.74 -3.70
N LEU A 18 14.90 8.15 -3.49
CA LEU A 18 15.55 8.11 -2.18
C LEU A 18 15.63 9.52 -1.64
N ARG A 19 14.89 9.80 -0.57
CA ARG A 19 15.01 11.06 0.15
C ARG A 19 16.42 11.19 0.72
N THR A 20 17.03 12.35 0.52
CA THR A 20 18.39 12.62 0.99
C THR A 20 18.39 13.78 1.99
N ARG A 21 19.29 14.75 1.81
CA ARG A 21 19.48 15.89 2.71
C ARG A 21 18.57 17.05 2.34
N ILE A 22 18.68 18.11 3.12
CA ILE A 22 18.08 19.41 2.86
C ILE A 22 19.10 20.28 2.13
N ARG A 23 18.65 21.04 1.13
CA ARG A 23 19.47 21.95 0.34
C ARG A 23 19.92 23.13 1.20
N VAL A 24 21.20 23.48 1.08
CA VAL A 24 21.79 24.61 1.79
C VAL A 24 21.32 25.92 1.13
N GLY A 25 20.85 26.87 1.93
CA GLY A 25 20.45 28.21 1.48
C GLY A 25 18.94 28.44 1.43
N ASP A 26 18.14 27.43 1.11
CA ASP A 26 16.68 27.55 0.98
C ASP A 26 15.89 26.45 1.68
N ALA A 27 16.58 25.55 2.38
CA ALA A 27 15.99 24.45 3.14
C ALA A 27 15.09 23.51 2.30
N ALA A 28 15.25 23.47 0.98
CA ALA A 28 14.44 22.61 0.13
C ALA A 28 14.81 21.12 0.31
N PRO A 29 13.83 20.19 0.35
CA PRO A 29 14.12 18.76 0.44
C PRO A 29 14.73 18.23 -0.86
N MET A 30 15.77 17.40 -0.76
CA MET A 30 16.40 16.74 -1.91
C MET A 30 16.11 15.24 -1.96
N ALA A 31 16.19 14.66 -3.15
CA ALA A 31 16.08 13.23 -3.38
C ALA A 31 16.91 12.79 -4.59
N TYR A 32 17.44 11.56 -4.56
CA TYR A 32 17.97 10.90 -5.75
C TYR A 32 16.85 10.11 -6.44
N ILE A 33 16.89 10.07 -7.77
CA ILE A 33 15.95 9.29 -8.59
C ILE A 33 16.77 8.32 -9.43
N GLU A 34 16.52 7.03 -9.27
CA GLU A 34 17.19 5.96 -10.02
C GLU A 34 16.16 5.03 -10.70
N PHE A 35 16.59 4.36 -11.77
CA PHE A 35 15.81 3.25 -12.33
C PHE A 35 16.02 2.01 -11.47
N ILE A 36 14.94 1.26 -11.30
CA ILE A 36 14.96 -0.06 -10.70
C ILE A 36 15.33 -1.07 -11.81
N ASP A 37 15.84 -2.22 -11.42
CA ASP A 37 16.38 -3.33 -12.22
C ASP A 37 17.72 -3.03 -12.94
N ARG A 38 18.60 -2.27 -12.26
CA ARG A 38 19.98 -2.01 -12.70
C ARG A 38 20.94 -3.08 -12.15
N GLU A 39 21.99 -3.40 -12.91
CA GLU A 39 22.99 -4.42 -12.55
C GLU A 39 23.69 -4.17 -11.19
N ASN A 40 23.74 -2.92 -10.70
CA ASN A 40 24.43 -2.52 -9.47
C ASN A 40 23.49 -2.11 -8.32
N GLU A 41 22.26 -2.63 -8.29
CA GLU A 41 21.29 -2.23 -7.28
C GLU A 41 21.68 -2.59 -5.83
N LEU A 42 21.53 -1.61 -4.92
CA LEU A 42 21.79 -1.76 -3.49
C LEU A 42 20.87 -2.79 -2.80
N ARG A 43 19.73 -3.12 -3.42
CA ARG A 43 18.72 -4.08 -2.95
C ARG A 43 17.98 -4.67 -4.14
N GLN A 44 17.90 -6.00 -4.22
CA GLN A 44 17.07 -6.69 -5.21
C GLN A 44 15.62 -6.20 -5.10
N SER A 45 15.05 -5.82 -6.24
CA SER A 45 13.68 -5.37 -6.32
C SER A 45 12.72 -6.55 -6.08
N LYS A 46 11.52 -6.26 -5.56
CA LYS A 46 10.48 -7.30 -5.50
C LYS A 46 10.11 -7.66 -6.93
N LEU A 47 9.93 -8.96 -7.20
CA LEU A 47 9.44 -9.45 -8.49
C LEU A 47 8.23 -8.62 -8.94
N PRO A 48 8.10 -8.34 -10.25
CA PRO A 48 6.94 -7.65 -10.78
C PRO A 48 5.68 -8.45 -10.39
N ASN A 49 4.92 -7.94 -9.42
CA ASN A 49 3.66 -8.57 -9.03
C ASN A 49 2.63 -8.16 -10.09
N PRO A 50 1.90 -9.10 -10.74
CA PRO A 50 0.81 -8.74 -11.62
C PRO A 50 -0.15 -7.79 -10.91
N GLN A 51 -0.56 -6.72 -11.58
CA GLN A 51 -1.50 -5.76 -11.03
C GLN A 51 -2.78 -6.52 -10.64
N PRO A 52 -3.24 -6.44 -9.37
CA PRO A 52 -4.48 -7.10 -8.99
C PRO A 52 -5.61 -6.56 -9.87
N PRO A 53 -6.57 -7.41 -10.26
CA PRO A 53 -7.68 -6.98 -11.12
C PRO A 53 -8.36 -5.77 -10.49
N GLN A 54 -8.59 -4.73 -11.31
CA GLN A 54 -9.19 -3.49 -10.84
C GLN A 54 -10.61 -3.79 -10.35
N LYS A 55 -10.84 -3.63 -9.04
CA LYS A 55 -12.18 -3.79 -8.45
C LYS A 55 -12.94 -2.49 -8.67
N GLY A 56 -14.16 -2.58 -9.20
CA GLY A 56 -15.06 -1.43 -9.28
C GLY A 56 -15.30 -0.82 -7.90
N PRO A 57 -15.61 0.50 -7.81
CA PRO A 57 -16.00 1.11 -6.55
C PRO A 57 -17.15 0.33 -5.92
N LEU A 58 -16.97 -0.13 -4.68
CA LEU A 58 -18.01 -0.82 -3.94
C LEU A 58 -18.91 0.23 -3.28
N ASP A 59 -20.23 0.01 -3.34
CA ASP A 59 -21.18 0.86 -2.64
C ASP A 59 -20.91 0.87 -1.11
N PRO A 60 -21.01 2.04 -0.44
CA PRO A 60 -20.85 2.15 1.01
C PRO A 60 -21.65 1.12 1.83
N TRP A 61 -22.90 0.82 1.46
CA TRP A 61 -23.74 -0.14 2.19
C TRP A 61 -23.22 -1.57 2.04
N THR A 62 -22.73 -1.93 0.85
CA THR A 62 -22.15 -3.25 0.59
C THR A 62 -20.83 -3.43 1.34
N LYS A 63 -20.03 -2.36 1.45
CA LYS A 63 -18.78 -2.35 2.23
C LYS A 63 -19.04 -2.54 3.73
N ALA A 64 -20.08 -1.88 4.28
CA ALA A 64 -20.45 -2.01 5.69
C ALA A 64 -20.90 -3.45 6.02
N LYS A 65 -21.72 -4.05 5.16
CA LYS A 65 -22.21 -5.42 5.34
C LYS A 65 -21.09 -6.46 5.31
N LEU A 66 -20.13 -6.31 4.40
CA LEU A 66 -18.92 -7.16 4.37
C LEU A 66 -18.11 -7.00 5.65
N HIS A 67 -17.90 -5.77 6.12
CA HIS A 67 -17.13 -5.53 7.34
C HIS A 67 -17.82 -6.14 8.57
N GLU A 68 -19.14 -6.12 8.63
CA GLU A 68 -19.92 -6.76 9.71
C GLU A 68 -19.81 -8.29 9.68
N GLN A 69 -19.80 -8.91 8.50
CA GLN A 69 -19.64 -10.37 8.36
C GLN A 69 -18.31 -10.89 8.92
N PHE A 70 -17.23 -10.11 8.77
CA PHE A 70 -15.91 -10.47 9.30
C PHE A 70 -15.65 -9.90 10.70
N ALA A 71 -16.59 -9.15 11.27
CA ALA A 71 -16.45 -8.63 12.62
C ALA A 71 -16.63 -9.74 13.66
N PRO A 72 -15.80 -9.77 14.72
CA PRO A 72 -16.02 -10.70 15.82
C PRO A 72 -17.40 -10.48 16.44
N HIS A 73 -18.10 -11.56 16.77
CA HIS A 73 -19.43 -11.49 17.36
C HIS A 73 -19.39 -10.65 18.65
N LYS A 74 -20.22 -9.60 18.70
CA LYS A 74 -20.35 -8.74 19.87
C LYS A 74 -20.85 -9.60 21.03
N LYS A 75 -20.04 -9.75 22.08
CA LYS A 75 -20.45 -10.42 23.33
C LYS A 75 -21.57 -9.59 23.98
N ILE A 76 -22.82 -10.03 23.82
CA ILE A 76 -23.97 -9.43 24.51
C ILE A 76 -23.81 -9.77 26.00
N LYS A 77 -23.52 -8.76 26.83
CA LYS A 77 -23.67 -8.90 28.29
C LYS A 77 -25.15 -8.74 28.61
N THR A 78 -25.86 -9.85 28.77
CA THR A 78 -27.21 -9.85 29.36
C THR A 78 -27.09 -9.38 30.81
N GLN A 79 -27.26 -8.08 31.06
CA GLN A 79 -27.53 -7.60 32.40
C GLN A 79 -28.97 -8.00 32.73
N ARG A 80 -29.13 -9.07 33.52
CA ARG A 80 -30.40 -9.34 34.21
C ARG A 80 -30.65 -8.16 35.14
N PHE A 81 -31.66 -7.35 34.83
CA PHE A 81 -32.25 -6.45 35.79
C PHE A 81 -33.27 -7.26 36.58
N ASP A 82 -32.84 -7.78 37.73
CA ASP A 82 -33.75 -8.39 38.70
C ASP A 82 -34.47 -7.23 39.42
N PHE A 83 -35.69 -6.92 38.98
CA PHE A 83 -36.60 -6.03 39.70
C PHE A 83 -37.32 -6.84 40.79
N GLN A 84 -36.89 -6.66 42.03
CA GLN A 84 -37.61 -7.16 43.21
C GLN A 84 -38.52 -6.02 43.73
N PHE A 85 -39.83 -6.30 43.83
CA PHE A 85 -40.84 -5.45 44.49
C PHE A 85 -40.80 -5.62 46.01
#